data_AF-A0A1Q3EEB8-F1
#
_entry.id   AF-A0A1Q3EEB8-F1
#
_cell.length_a   1.000
_cell.length_b   1.000
_cell.length_c   1.000
_cell.angle_alpha   90.00
_cell.angle_beta   90.00
_cell.angle_gamma   90.00
#
_symmetry.space_group_name_H-M   'P 1'
#
loop_
_entity.id
_entity.type
_entity.pdbx_description
1 polymer ?
#
loop_
_entity_poly.entity_id
_entity_poly.type
_entity_poly.pdbx_seq_one_letter_code
_entity_poly.pdbx_strand_id
1 'polypeptide(L)'
;MGGPEPLPKARNALRILNGDNPLNAKIPYILISPSQIIQAHTILKDYVDQYADKAVLCLGGIGDTMRKVAESYGYRKAYTTTDVLAWNSPIWPFIHVSESDLASAKPVDFSRTPISAIFVFHDPRNWGVDVQIMCDVLQSGGLLEGPYVDISTQQSNPIQVVFCNPDLLWKSDFPRPRLGQGAFKASFEAVYKMITGSEYPYVQFGKPTRPTYDYARRVLQNLLEESYGPGELPHMYMIGDNPESDIAGANAAGWSSILVHTGVYDPTTGPPTHIPSREARDVEEAVLWALDRTLRSRP
;
A
#
# COMPACT_ATOMS: atom_id res chain seq x y z
N MET A 1 1.00 8.50 -3.82
CA MET A 1 0.48 9.86 -4.09
C MET A 1 0.30 9.99 -5.59
N GLY A 2 -0.88 10.39 -6.09
CA GLY A 2 -1.01 10.82 -7.49
C GLY A 2 -0.29 12.16 -7.70
N GLY A 3 0.01 12.51 -8.96
CA GLY A 3 0.45 13.86 -9.30
C GLY A 3 -0.60 14.91 -8.87
N PRO A 4 -0.22 16.20 -8.78
CA PRO A 4 -1.08 17.25 -8.23
C PRO A 4 -2.37 17.47 -9.04
N GLU A 5 -2.39 17.08 -10.32
CA GLU A 5 -3.54 17.25 -11.20
C GLU A 5 -4.08 15.89 -11.71
N PRO A 6 -5.40 15.65 -11.61
CA PRO A 6 -6.02 14.50 -12.26
C PRO A 6 -5.80 14.54 -13.77
N LEU A 7 -5.45 13.39 -14.38
CA LEU A 7 -5.36 13.27 -15.83
C LEU A 7 -6.69 13.70 -16.48
N PRO A 8 -6.69 14.54 -17.54
CA PRO A 8 -7.92 14.95 -18.21
C PRO A 8 -8.79 13.75 -18.63
N LYS A 9 -8.14 12.66 -19.05
CA LYS A 9 -8.76 11.37 -19.38
C LYS A 9 -9.46 10.70 -18.21
N ALA A 10 -8.93 10.85 -16.99
CA ALA A 10 -9.60 10.37 -15.79
C ALA A 10 -10.89 11.16 -15.53
N ARG A 11 -10.89 12.50 -15.69
CA ARG A 11 -12.11 13.32 -15.56
C ARG A 11 -13.18 12.89 -16.57
N ASN A 12 -12.79 12.63 -17.82
CA ASN A 12 -13.71 12.14 -18.85
C ASN A 12 -14.27 10.75 -18.52
N ALA A 13 -13.42 9.81 -18.08
CA ALA A 13 -13.86 8.49 -17.65
C ALA A 13 -14.93 8.58 -16.54
N LEU A 14 -14.76 9.49 -15.57
CA LEU A 14 -15.76 9.71 -14.52
C LEU A 14 -17.06 10.32 -15.05
N ARG A 15 -17.01 11.20 -16.05
CA ARG A 15 -18.21 11.72 -16.71
C ARG A 15 -18.98 10.60 -17.41
N ILE A 16 -18.25 9.75 -18.15
CA ILE A 16 -18.81 8.58 -18.83
C ILE A 16 -19.53 7.68 -17.82
N LEU A 17 -18.90 7.36 -16.69
CA LEU A 17 -19.55 6.54 -15.65
C LEU A 17 -20.78 7.21 -15.01
N ASN A 18 -20.82 8.55 -14.98
CA ASN A 18 -21.95 9.34 -14.48
C ASN A 18 -23.12 9.54 -15.45
N GLY A 19 -23.10 8.90 -16.61
CA GLY A 19 -24.20 8.99 -17.59
C GLY A 19 -23.88 9.80 -18.84
N ASP A 20 -22.69 10.39 -18.95
CA ASP A 20 -22.17 10.96 -20.21
C ASP A 20 -21.65 9.84 -21.13
N ASN A 21 -22.50 8.85 -21.37
CA ASN A 21 -22.20 7.64 -22.13
C ASN A 21 -23.37 7.33 -23.08
N PRO A 22 -23.18 6.47 -24.09
CA PRO A 22 -24.21 6.17 -25.09
C PRO A 22 -25.53 5.62 -24.52
N LEU A 23 -25.56 5.15 -23.27
CA LEU A 23 -26.75 4.64 -22.60
C LEU A 23 -27.53 5.72 -21.87
N ASN A 24 -26.96 6.93 -21.73
CA ASN A 24 -27.48 8.00 -20.88
C ASN A 24 -27.82 7.52 -19.45
N ALA A 25 -27.05 6.53 -18.96
CA ALA A 25 -27.33 5.82 -17.72
C ALA A 25 -26.12 5.90 -16.80
N LYS A 26 -26.36 6.15 -15.51
CA LYS A 26 -25.32 6.06 -14.49
C LYS A 26 -24.93 4.59 -14.33
N ILE A 27 -23.67 4.29 -14.63
CA ILE A 27 -23.12 2.96 -14.40
C ILE A 27 -22.70 2.91 -12.94
N PRO A 28 -23.13 1.94 -12.12
CA PRO A 28 -22.62 1.80 -10.76
C PRO A 28 -21.11 1.68 -10.80
N TYR A 29 -20.45 2.68 -10.25
CA TYR A 29 -19.01 2.75 -10.15
C TYR A 29 -18.71 3.25 -8.76
N ILE A 30 -17.71 2.66 -8.12
CA ILE A 30 -17.29 3.10 -6.82
C ILE A 30 -16.22 4.17 -7.06
N LEU A 31 -16.66 5.43 -7.04
CA LEU A 31 -15.74 6.52 -6.72
C LEU A 31 -15.29 6.28 -5.32
N ILE A 32 -14.03 5.95 -5.24
CA ILE A 32 -13.36 5.85 -4.00
C ILE A 32 -13.24 7.27 -3.40
N SER A 33 -14.25 7.69 -2.62
CA SER A 33 -14.11 8.81 -1.69
C SER A 33 -13.01 8.49 -0.66
N PRO A 34 -12.39 9.46 0.03
CA PRO A 34 -11.35 9.18 1.02
C PRO A 34 -11.73 8.11 2.07
N SER A 35 -13.02 7.95 2.38
CA SER A 35 -13.54 6.91 3.29
C SER A 35 -13.69 5.52 2.66
N GLN A 36 -13.61 5.40 1.33
CA GLN A 36 -13.79 4.17 0.57
C GLN A 36 -12.50 3.70 -0.13
N ILE A 37 -11.36 4.41 0.04
CA ILE A 37 -10.06 4.02 -0.55
C ILE A 37 -9.56 2.75 0.10
N ILE A 38 -9.53 1.67 -0.67
CA ILE A 38 -8.67 0.52 -0.40
C ILE A 38 -7.24 0.95 -0.71
N GLN A 39 -6.65 1.65 0.25
CA GLN A 39 -5.23 1.89 0.23
C GLN A 39 -4.53 0.60 0.60
N ALA A 40 -3.30 0.44 0.12
CA ALA A 40 -2.41 -0.67 0.47
C ALA A 40 -2.49 -1.04 1.96
N HIS A 41 -2.56 -0.05 2.85
CA HIS A 41 -2.57 -0.23 4.30
C HIS A 41 -3.95 -0.48 4.93
N THR A 42 -5.06 -0.43 4.19
CA THR A 42 -6.41 -0.63 4.78
C THR A 42 -6.64 -2.02 5.32
N ILE A 43 -5.95 -3.02 4.77
CA ILE A 43 -5.93 -4.39 5.26
C ILE A 43 -5.38 -4.50 6.69
N LEU A 44 -4.65 -3.49 7.17
CA LEU A 44 -4.19 -3.44 8.55
C LEU A 44 -5.34 -3.31 9.56
N LYS A 45 -6.57 -2.94 9.13
CA LYS A 45 -7.75 -3.03 10.00
C LYS A 45 -7.96 -4.45 10.55
N ASP A 46 -7.62 -5.47 9.78
CA ASP A 46 -7.74 -6.89 10.19
C ASP A 46 -6.73 -7.26 11.30
N TYR A 47 -5.74 -6.41 11.59
CA TYR A 47 -4.73 -6.60 12.66
C TYR A 47 -5.06 -5.82 13.94
N VAL A 48 -6.10 -4.98 13.95
CA VAL A 48 -6.42 -4.10 15.09
C VAL A 48 -6.71 -4.92 16.35
N ASP A 49 -7.52 -5.97 16.25
CA ASP A 49 -7.88 -6.81 17.40
C ASP A 49 -6.66 -7.37 18.15
N GLN A 50 -5.59 -7.69 17.42
CA GLN A 50 -4.36 -8.26 17.99
C GLN A 50 -3.42 -7.20 18.59
N TYR A 51 -3.47 -5.96 18.11
CA TYR A 51 -2.45 -4.94 18.35
C TYR A 51 -2.99 -3.60 18.89
N ALA A 52 -4.30 -3.45 19.10
CA ALA A 52 -4.91 -2.19 19.49
C ALA A 52 -4.26 -1.53 20.72
N ASP A 53 -3.90 -2.33 21.74
CA ASP A 53 -3.26 -1.86 22.99
C ASP A 53 -1.73 -2.05 23.04
N LYS A 54 -1.14 -2.57 21.97
CA LYS A 54 0.29 -2.84 21.87
C LYS A 54 0.98 -1.70 21.13
N ALA A 55 2.22 -1.40 21.50
CA ALA A 55 3.01 -0.41 20.78
C ALA A 55 3.32 -0.94 19.38
N VAL A 56 2.96 -0.18 18.35
CA VAL A 56 3.24 -0.52 16.95
C VAL A 56 3.99 0.62 16.28
N LEU A 57 4.98 0.27 15.45
CA LEU A 57 5.75 1.23 14.69
C LEU A 57 5.16 1.38 13.29
N CYS A 58 4.68 2.57 12.97
CA CYS A 58 4.06 2.93 11.71
C CYS A 58 5.08 3.67 10.84
N LEU A 59 5.47 3.04 9.73
CA LEU A 59 6.43 3.61 8.77
C LEU A 59 5.70 4.18 7.54
N GLY A 60 6.33 5.18 6.94
CA GLY A 60 5.83 5.83 5.73
C GLY A 60 5.07 7.12 5.99
N GLY A 61 4.81 7.85 4.89
CA GLY A 61 4.05 9.09 4.92
C GLY A 61 4.90 10.33 5.22
N ILE A 62 4.24 11.41 5.62
CA ILE A 62 4.89 12.69 5.98
C ILE A 62 4.44 13.03 7.40
N GLY A 63 5.39 13.34 8.29
CA GLY A 63 5.10 13.64 9.70
C GLY A 63 4.26 12.54 10.37
N ASP A 64 3.17 12.93 11.03
CA ASP A 64 2.28 12.02 11.77
C ASP A 64 1.11 11.45 10.96
N THR A 65 1.09 11.67 9.64
CA THR A 65 -0.06 11.29 8.79
C THR A 65 -0.40 9.80 8.88
N MET A 66 0.59 8.90 8.82
CA MET A 66 0.32 7.45 8.93
C MET A 66 -0.05 7.02 10.34
N ARG A 67 0.47 7.69 11.37
CA ARG A 67 0.01 7.47 12.75
C ARG A 67 -1.48 7.80 12.89
N LYS A 68 -1.92 8.96 12.38
CA LYS A 68 -3.34 9.34 12.43
C LYS A 68 -4.24 8.33 11.70
N VAL A 69 -3.76 7.78 10.58
CA VAL A 69 -4.45 6.69 9.88
C VAL A 69 -4.53 5.44 10.76
N ALA A 70 -3.42 5.01 11.38
CA ALA A 70 -3.40 3.88 12.30
C ALA A 70 -4.36 4.09 13.49
N GLU A 71 -4.32 5.25 14.13
CA GLU A 71 -5.23 5.60 15.22
C GLU A 71 -6.69 5.56 14.79
N SER A 72 -7.00 6.03 13.57
CA SER A 72 -8.34 5.95 12.99
C SER A 72 -8.83 4.51 12.76
N TYR A 73 -7.92 3.55 12.62
CA TYR A 73 -8.25 2.14 12.52
C TYR A 73 -8.45 1.48 13.90
N GLY A 74 -7.92 2.09 14.96
CA GLY A 74 -8.07 1.59 16.34
C GLY A 74 -6.75 1.29 17.07
N TYR A 75 -5.59 1.53 16.45
CA TYR A 75 -4.29 1.37 17.11
C TYR A 75 -4.06 2.50 18.12
N ARG A 76 -4.22 2.22 19.42
CA ARG A 76 -4.12 3.24 20.48
C ARG A 76 -2.68 3.64 20.80
N LYS A 77 -1.71 2.76 20.51
CA LYS A 77 -0.27 2.99 20.74
C LYS A 77 0.52 2.94 19.42
N ALA A 78 0.08 3.75 18.45
CA ALA A 78 0.79 3.95 17.21
C ALA A 78 1.91 4.99 17.37
N TYR A 79 3.13 4.60 17.00
CA TYR A 79 4.35 5.42 17.01
C TYR A 79 4.97 5.49 15.62
N THR A 80 5.81 6.48 15.35
CA THR A 80 6.55 6.64 14.09
C THR A 80 8.06 6.65 14.34
N THR A 81 8.87 6.53 13.28
CA THR A 81 10.33 6.68 13.38
C THR A 81 10.73 8.08 13.85
N THR A 82 9.90 9.09 13.61
CA THR A 82 10.06 10.44 14.17
C THR A 82 9.97 10.45 15.70
N ASP A 83 9.09 9.64 16.31
CA ASP A 83 9.02 9.55 17.78
C ASP A 83 10.32 8.98 18.36
N VAL A 84 10.87 7.97 17.69
CA VAL A 84 12.12 7.32 18.09
C VAL A 84 13.28 8.30 18.00
N LEU A 85 13.38 9.07 16.91
CA LEU A 85 14.38 10.11 16.74
C LEU A 85 14.25 11.24 17.79
N ALA A 86 13.02 11.63 18.12
CA ALA A 86 12.76 12.64 19.14
C ALA A 86 13.12 12.14 20.55
N TRP A 87 12.96 10.84 20.81
CA TRP A 87 13.35 10.20 22.07
C TRP A 87 14.87 10.07 22.22
N ASN A 88 15.56 9.53 21.22
CA ASN A 88 17.02 9.31 21.26
C ASN A 88 17.65 9.47 19.86
N SER A 89 17.91 10.71 19.45
CA SER A 89 18.45 11.05 18.12
C SER A 89 19.76 10.36 17.72
N PRO A 90 20.71 10.04 18.63
CA PRO A 90 21.89 9.24 18.32
C PRO A 90 21.65 7.89 17.63
N ILE A 91 20.42 7.34 17.67
CA ILE A 91 20.06 6.14 16.91
C ILE A 91 20.34 6.26 15.41
N TRP A 92 20.29 7.48 14.86
CA TRP A 92 20.72 7.77 13.50
C TRP A 92 21.45 9.11 13.45
N PRO A 93 22.79 9.13 13.56
CA PRO A 93 23.57 10.37 13.77
C PRO A 93 23.69 11.25 12.51
N PHE A 94 23.15 10.80 11.37
CA PHE A 94 23.26 11.48 10.08
C PHE A 94 22.05 12.37 9.73
N ILE A 95 21.11 12.53 10.66
CA ILE A 95 19.92 13.38 10.47
C ILE A 95 19.83 14.46 11.52
N HIS A 96 19.33 15.63 11.11
CA HIS A 96 18.87 16.66 12.00
C HIS A 96 17.34 16.59 12.09
N VAL A 97 16.80 16.37 13.29
CA VAL A 97 15.36 16.33 13.53
C VAL A 97 14.81 17.75 13.46
N SER A 98 13.92 18.04 12.51
CA SER A 98 13.38 19.39 12.32
C SER A 98 12.39 19.76 13.43
N GLU A 99 12.12 21.06 13.60
CA GLU A 99 11.05 21.53 14.52
C GLU A 99 9.69 20.93 14.17
N SER A 100 9.38 20.76 12.87
CA SER A 100 8.15 20.11 12.43
C SER A 100 8.10 18.64 12.84
N ASP A 101 9.23 17.94 12.79
CA ASP A 101 9.31 16.54 13.21
C ASP A 101 9.06 16.44 14.71
N LEU A 102 9.73 17.26 15.51
CA LEU A 102 9.54 17.33 16.96
C LEU A 102 8.11 17.69 17.35
N ALA A 103 7.48 18.65 16.66
CA ALA A 103 6.10 19.04 16.91
C ALA A 103 5.09 17.91 16.61
N SER A 104 5.45 17.01 15.70
CA SER A 104 4.62 15.85 15.35
C SER A 104 4.87 14.64 16.25
N ALA A 105 5.98 14.61 17.01
CA ALA A 105 6.42 13.48 17.80
C ALA A 105 5.59 13.31 19.09
N LYS A 106 5.38 12.07 19.51
CA LYS A 106 4.81 11.75 20.82
C LYS A 106 5.90 11.60 21.89
N PRO A 107 5.69 12.11 23.12
CA PRO A 107 6.58 11.80 24.23
C PRO A 107 6.40 10.34 24.64
N VAL A 108 7.47 9.57 24.57
CA VAL A 108 7.50 8.13 24.92
C VAL A 108 8.91 7.74 25.30
N ASP A 109 9.02 6.79 26.22
CA ASP A 109 10.28 6.18 26.61
C ASP A 109 10.40 4.78 25.98
N PHE A 110 11.15 4.67 24.89
CA PHE A 110 11.34 3.40 24.20
C PHE A 110 12.30 2.44 24.90
N SER A 111 12.99 2.87 25.97
CA SER A 111 13.72 1.93 26.86
C SER A 111 12.79 1.03 27.67
N ARG A 112 11.49 1.38 27.73
CA ARG A 112 10.45 0.66 28.51
C ARG A 112 9.22 0.30 27.68
N THR A 113 9.18 0.68 26.41
CA THR A 113 8.01 0.51 25.53
C THR A 113 8.37 -0.43 24.38
N PRO A 114 8.16 -1.75 24.53
CA PRO A 114 8.52 -2.70 23.48
C PRO A 114 7.57 -2.60 22.27
N ILE A 115 8.13 -2.38 21.10
CA ILE A 115 7.42 -2.43 19.82
C ILE A 115 7.04 -3.88 19.52
N SER A 116 5.74 -4.12 19.29
CA SER A 116 5.17 -5.45 19.07
C SER A 116 4.91 -5.78 17.59
N ALA A 117 4.88 -4.78 16.72
CA ALA A 117 4.78 -4.95 15.27
C ALA A 117 5.30 -3.70 14.54
N ILE A 118 5.75 -3.91 13.31
CA ILE A 118 6.14 -2.86 12.36
C ILE A 118 5.21 -2.93 11.15
N PHE A 119 4.52 -1.82 10.87
CA PHE A 119 3.62 -1.69 9.74
C PHE A 119 4.13 -0.61 8.80
N VAL A 120 4.49 -0.99 7.58
CA VAL A 120 4.95 -0.07 6.54
C VAL A 120 3.74 0.35 5.69
N PHE A 121 3.04 1.39 6.18
CA PHE A 121 1.79 1.88 5.59
C PHE A 121 2.01 2.42 4.17
N HIS A 122 3.09 3.18 3.99
CA HIS A 122 3.42 3.88 2.75
C HIS A 122 4.95 3.89 2.55
N ASP A 123 5.42 4.29 1.37
CA ASP A 123 6.85 4.54 1.11
C ASP A 123 7.47 5.44 2.20
N PRO A 124 8.51 4.97 2.89
CA PRO A 124 9.26 5.76 3.85
C PRO A 124 10.11 6.84 3.17
N ARG A 125 10.42 7.91 3.93
CA ARG A 125 11.07 9.11 3.39
C ARG A 125 12.57 9.14 3.64
N ASN A 126 13.03 8.47 4.70
CA ASN A 126 14.45 8.36 5.00
C ASN A 126 14.79 6.90 5.28
N TRP A 127 15.13 6.17 4.21
CA TRP A 127 15.37 4.73 4.30
C TRP A 127 16.50 4.39 5.26
N GLY A 128 17.51 5.26 5.46
CA GLY A 128 18.56 5.02 6.45
C GLY A 128 18.01 4.97 7.87
N VAL A 129 17.23 5.98 8.27
CA VAL A 129 16.53 6.03 9.55
C VAL A 129 15.60 4.83 9.71
N ASP A 130 14.74 4.62 8.71
CA ASP A 130 13.69 3.60 8.79
C ASP A 130 14.29 2.18 8.85
N VAL A 131 15.33 1.88 8.06
CA VAL A 131 16.04 0.59 8.09
C VAL A 131 16.79 0.42 9.41
N GLN A 132 17.50 1.43 9.90
CA GLN A 132 18.23 1.34 11.18
C GLN A 132 17.27 1.01 12.33
N ILE A 133 16.20 1.79 12.47
CA ILE A 133 15.21 1.59 13.55
C ILE A 133 14.53 0.23 13.42
N MET A 134 14.20 -0.22 12.20
CA MET A 134 13.69 -1.59 11.99
C MET A 134 14.70 -2.63 12.47
N CYS A 135 15.97 -2.55 12.07
CA CYS A 135 17.00 -3.49 12.51
C CYS A 135 17.15 -3.50 14.03
N ASP A 136 17.13 -2.35 14.69
CA ASP A 136 17.27 -2.24 16.16
C ASP A 136 16.06 -2.82 16.89
N VAL A 137 14.83 -2.51 16.43
CA VAL A 137 13.59 -3.09 16.99
C VAL A 137 13.60 -4.61 16.87
N LEU A 138 13.92 -5.14 15.69
CA LEU A 138 13.81 -6.56 15.43
C LEU A 138 14.88 -7.35 16.17
N GLN A 139 16.14 -6.89 16.14
CA GLN A 139 17.25 -7.57 16.83
C GLN A 139 17.10 -7.52 18.35
N SER A 140 16.46 -6.52 18.93
CA SER A 140 16.27 -6.38 20.39
C SER A 140 15.01 -7.05 20.93
N GLY A 141 14.22 -7.73 20.10
CA GLY A 141 12.93 -8.27 20.53
C GLY A 141 11.91 -7.17 20.91
N GLY A 142 12.07 -5.98 20.34
CA GLY A 142 11.10 -4.88 20.40
C GLY A 142 11.53 -3.70 21.27
N LEU A 143 12.54 -3.87 22.12
CA LEU A 143 13.00 -2.85 23.05
C LEU A 143 14.28 -2.20 22.54
N LEU A 144 14.23 -0.99 21.99
CA LEU A 144 15.33 -0.38 21.22
C LEU A 144 16.72 -0.37 21.89
N GLU A 145 16.77 -0.21 23.22
CA GLU A 145 18.03 -0.26 24.01
C GLU A 145 18.27 -1.62 24.70
N GLY A 146 17.40 -2.59 24.42
CA GLY A 146 17.48 -3.95 24.93
C GLY A 146 18.62 -4.75 24.28
N PRO A 147 19.10 -5.81 24.95
CA PRO A 147 20.10 -6.70 24.37
C PRO A 147 19.54 -7.37 23.12
N TYR A 148 20.42 -7.68 22.17
CA TYR A 148 20.01 -8.44 21.00
C TYR A 148 19.61 -9.86 21.38
N VAL A 149 18.51 -10.33 20.82
CA VAL A 149 18.01 -11.69 20.97
C VAL A 149 18.72 -12.61 19.99
N ASP A 150 18.91 -13.87 20.39
CA ASP A 150 19.48 -14.88 19.51
C ASP A 150 18.59 -15.09 18.27
N ILE A 151 19.21 -15.30 17.11
CA ILE A 151 18.53 -15.41 15.82
C ILE A 151 17.51 -16.57 15.81
N SER A 152 17.78 -17.68 16.49
CA SER A 152 16.85 -18.81 16.58
C SER A 152 15.60 -18.48 17.40
N THR A 153 15.77 -17.67 18.45
CA THR A 153 14.65 -17.15 19.25
C THR A 153 13.81 -16.18 18.43
N GLN A 154 14.48 -15.32 17.68
CA GLN A 154 13.81 -14.36 16.80
C GLN A 154 13.02 -15.05 15.68
N GLN A 155 13.57 -16.10 15.07
CA GLN A 155 12.88 -16.84 14.01
C GLN A 155 11.69 -17.67 14.52
N SER A 156 11.75 -18.16 15.76
CA SER A 156 10.66 -18.93 16.37
C SER A 156 9.52 -18.06 16.88
N ASN A 157 9.79 -16.80 17.24
CA ASN A 157 8.76 -15.84 17.67
C ASN A 157 9.06 -14.43 17.13
N PRO A 158 8.91 -14.20 15.81
CA PRO A 158 9.27 -12.94 15.20
C PRO A 158 8.26 -11.83 15.55
N ILE A 159 8.77 -10.60 15.64
CA ILE A 159 7.93 -9.40 15.61
C ILE A 159 7.31 -9.31 14.22
N GLN A 160 6.01 -9.07 14.16
CA GLN A 160 5.31 -8.98 12.88
C GLN A 160 5.80 -7.75 12.10
N VAL A 161 6.32 -7.99 10.89
CA VAL A 161 6.60 -6.94 9.90
C VAL A 161 5.60 -7.08 8.76
N VAL A 162 4.93 -5.99 8.39
CA VAL A 162 3.98 -5.97 7.27
C VAL A 162 4.34 -4.86 6.29
N PHE A 163 4.56 -5.23 5.03
CA PHE A 163 4.67 -4.32 3.91
C PHE A 163 3.35 -4.26 3.16
N CYS A 164 2.81 -3.07 2.95
CA CYS A 164 1.49 -2.88 2.37
C CYS A 164 1.49 -2.73 0.84
N ASN A 165 2.64 -2.48 0.23
CA ASN A 165 2.78 -2.30 -1.23
C ASN A 165 4.06 -3.01 -1.74
N PRO A 166 3.98 -3.96 -2.69
CA PRO A 166 5.14 -4.67 -3.19
C PRO A 166 5.80 -3.98 -4.40
N ASP A 167 5.21 -2.91 -4.92
CA ASP A 167 5.65 -2.28 -6.16
C ASP A 167 7.11 -1.80 -6.04
N LEU A 168 7.99 -2.37 -6.86
CA LEU A 168 9.38 -1.93 -6.98
C LEU A 168 9.46 -0.54 -7.61
N LEU A 169 8.64 -0.31 -8.64
CA LEU A 169 8.62 0.90 -9.46
C LEU A 169 7.20 1.47 -9.52
N TRP A 170 7.11 2.80 -9.52
CA TRP A 170 5.85 3.53 -9.70
C TRP A 170 6.04 4.77 -10.57
N LYS A 171 4.94 5.28 -11.15
CA LYS A 171 4.95 6.47 -12.00
C LYS A 171 4.67 7.73 -11.17
N SER A 172 5.61 8.67 -11.16
CA SER A 172 5.43 10.03 -10.66
C SER A 172 5.44 11.05 -11.81
N ASP A 173 5.44 12.35 -11.49
CA ASP A 173 5.60 13.44 -12.47
C ASP A 173 6.97 13.44 -13.16
N PHE A 174 7.93 12.64 -12.68
CA PHE A 174 9.23 12.48 -13.33
C PHE A 174 9.10 11.60 -14.60
N PRO A 175 9.85 11.88 -15.69
CA PRO A 175 9.74 11.11 -16.93
C PRO A 175 10.00 9.62 -16.76
N ARG A 176 10.88 9.22 -15.83
CA ARG A 176 11.24 7.82 -15.56
C ARG A 176 10.56 7.29 -14.29
N PRO A 177 10.18 6.00 -14.23
CA PRO A 177 9.63 5.38 -13.01
C PRO A 177 10.54 5.58 -11.80
N ARG A 178 9.95 5.77 -10.62
CA ARG A 178 10.65 5.98 -9.34
C ARG A 178 10.55 4.71 -8.48
N LEU A 179 11.48 4.56 -7.53
CA LEU A 179 11.44 3.46 -6.57
C LEU A 179 10.20 3.60 -5.66
N GLY A 180 9.55 2.47 -5.42
CA GLY A 180 8.43 2.34 -4.48
C GLY A 180 8.80 1.50 -3.25
N GLN A 181 7.78 1.09 -2.50
CA GLN A 181 7.93 0.38 -1.24
C GLN A 181 8.57 -1.00 -1.42
N GLY A 182 8.40 -1.64 -2.58
CA GLY A 182 9.10 -2.89 -2.91
C GLY A 182 10.61 -2.73 -2.91
N ALA A 183 11.12 -1.57 -3.34
CA ALA A 183 12.55 -1.27 -3.30
C ALA A 183 13.03 -0.98 -1.87
N PHE A 184 12.22 -0.29 -1.06
CA PHE A 184 12.51 -0.09 0.37
C PHE A 184 12.64 -1.44 1.10
N LYS A 185 11.67 -2.34 0.89
CA LYS A 185 11.71 -3.69 1.44
C LYS A 185 12.98 -4.43 1.04
N ALA A 186 13.35 -4.39 -0.24
CA ALA A 186 14.56 -5.04 -0.73
C ALA A 186 15.84 -4.46 -0.07
N SER A 187 15.89 -3.15 0.15
CA SER A 187 16.98 -2.51 0.90
C SER A 187 17.02 -2.94 2.36
N PHE A 188 15.88 -2.98 3.03
CA PHE A 188 15.78 -3.48 4.41
C PHE A 188 16.26 -4.94 4.52
N GLU A 189 15.70 -5.85 3.72
CA GLU A 189 16.07 -7.28 3.74
C GLU A 189 17.57 -7.47 3.48
N ALA A 190 18.14 -6.75 2.53
CA ALA A 190 19.57 -6.84 2.22
C ALA A 190 20.43 -6.38 3.40
N VAL A 191 20.13 -5.23 4.00
CA VAL A 191 20.87 -4.72 5.17
C VAL A 191 20.72 -5.66 6.36
N TYR A 192 19.49 -6.08 6.65
CA TYR A 192 19.19 -6.99 7.74
C TYR A 192 19.97 -8.31 7.62
N LYS A 193 19.99 -8.90 6.42
CA LYS A 193 20.73 -10.12 6.12
C LYS A 193 22.24 -9.94 6.24
N MET A 194 22.78 -8.80 5.83
CA MET A 194 24.22 -8.53 5.98
C MET A 194 24.63 -8.40 7.46
N ILE A 195 23.75 -7.88 8.31
CA ILE A 195 24.01 -7.71 9.75
C ILE A 195 23.84 -9.02 10.51
N THR A 196 22.78 -9.78 10.21
CA THR A 196 22.35 -10.93 11.02
C THR A 196 22.66 -12.29 10.41
N GLY A 197 23.02 -12.33 9.13
CA GLY A 197 23.21 -13.54 8.36
C GLY A 197 21.92 -14.21 7.86
N SER A 198 20.74 -13.67 8.17
CA SER A 198 19.44 -14.25 7.81
C SER A 198 18.46 -13.21 7.25
N GLU A 199 17.54 -13.64 6.38
CA GLU A 199 16.40 -12.82 5.95
C GLU A 199 15.37 -12.73 7.07
N TYR A 200 14.64 -11.61 7.15
CA TYR A 200 13.62 -11.44 8.19
C TYR A 200 12.26 -11.93 7.69
N PRO A 201 11.48 -12.69 8.47
CA PRO A 201 10.14 -13.07 8.05
C PRO A 201 9.21 -11.86 8.02
N TYR A 202 8.50 -11.66 6.91
CA TYR A 202 7.53 -10.57 6.76
C TYR A 202 6.25 -11.03 6.06
N VAL A 203 5.19 -10.23 6.21
CA VAL A 203 3.95 -10.35 5.44
C VAL A 203 3.91 -9.26 4.38
N GLN A 204 3.58 -9.64 3.16
CA GLN A 204 3.40 -8.71 2.04
C GLN A 204 1.92 -8.64 1.67
N PHE A 205 1.38 -7.42 1.66
CA PHE A 205 0.11 -7.07 1.04
C PHE A 205 0.33 -6.11 -0.12
N GLY A 206 -0.76 -5.79 -0.82
CA GLY A 206 -0.79 -5.02 -2.05
C GLY A 206 -0.94 -5.93 -3.27
N LYS A 207 -1.30 -5.36 -4.41
CA LYS A 207 -1.37 -6.10 -5.68
C LYS A 207 0.03 -6.61 -6.04
N PRO A 208 0.20 -7.83 -6.59
CA PRO A 208 -0.82 -8.73 -7.10
C PRO A 208 -1.34 -9.75 -6.07
N THR A 209 -1.11 -9.54 -4.76
CA THR A 209 -1.39 -10.57 -3.76
C THR A 209 -2.89 -10.88 -3.65
N ARG A 210 -3.22 -12.17 -3.52
CA ARG A 210 -4.60 -12.65 -3.38
C ARG A 210 -5.36 -11.98 -2.22
N PRO A 211 -4.78 -11.81 -1.00
CA PRO A 211 -5.49 -11.14 0.09
C PRO A 211 -5.98 -9.72 -0.25
N THR A 212 -5.24 -8.97 -1.05
CA THR A 212 -5.66 -7.64 -1.49
C THR A 212 -6.88 -7.68 -2.42
N TYR A 213 -6.94 -8.63 -3.34
CA TYR A 213 -8.11 -8.80 -4.22
C TYR A 213 -9.32 -9.41 -3.50
N ASP A 214 -9.10 -10.32 -2.56
CA ASP A 214 -10.17 -10.87 -1.71
C ASP A 214 -10.78 -9.78 -0.82
N TYR A 215 -9.95 -8.90 -0.24
CA TYR A 215 -10.40 -7.72 0.49
C TYR A 215 -11.19 -6.77 -0.42
N ALA A 216 -10.69 -6.48 -1.63
CA ALA A 216 -11.38 -5.64 -2.59
C ALA A 216 -12.75 -6.19 -2.97
N ARG A 217 -12.85 -7.49 -3.24
CA ARG A 217 -14.10 -8.18 -3.52
C ARG A 217 -15.11 -7.99 -2.38
N ARG A 218 -14.68 -8.19 -1.12
CA ARG A 218 -15.53 -8.03 0.07
C ARG A 218 -16.05 -6.60 0.22
N VAL A 219 -15.19 -5.60 0.05
CA VAL A 219 -15.60 -4.18 0.11
C VAL A 219 -16.61 -3.84 -0.98
N LEU A 220 -16.34 -4.25 -2.23
CA LEU A 220 -17.23 -4.00 -3.35
C LEU A 220 -18.59 -4.70 -3.16
N GLN A 221 -18.59 -5.95 -2.69
CA GLN A 221 -19.81 -6.69 -2.37
C GLN A 221 -20.66 -5.93 -1.35
N ASN A 222 -20.09 -5.56 -0.21
CA ASN A 222 -20.83 -4.85 0.85
C ASN A 222 -21.44 -3.53 0.32
N LEU A 223 -20.68 -2.77 -0.48
CA LEU A 223 -21.17 -1.51 -1.06
C LEU A 223 -22.32 -1.71 -2.04
N LEU A 224 -22.28 -2.77 -2.84
CA LEU A 224 -23.37 -3.12 -3.75
C LEU A 224 -24.61 -3.56 -2.98
N GLU A 225 -24.44 -4.38 -1.93
CA GLU A 225 -25.53 -4.83 -1.08
C GLU A 225 -26.23 -3.67 -0.36
N GLU A 226 -25.46 -2.72 0.17
CA GLU A 226 -25.99 -1.50 0.80
C GLU A 226 -26.78 -0.62 -0.19
N SER A 227 -26.35 -0.57 -1.46
CA SER A 227 -26.93 0.32 -2.47
C SER A 227 -28.11 -0.28 -3.23
N TYR A 228 -28.08 -1.59 -3.48
CA TYR A 228 -29.00 -2.28 -4.40
C TYR A 228 -29.65 -3.53 -3.80
N GLY A 229 -29.33 -3.88 -2.55
CA GLY A 229 -29.77 -5.12 -1.91
C GLY A 229 -28.88 -6.32 -2.24
N PRO A 230 -29.13 -7.48 -1.60
CA PRO A 230 -28.33 -8.68 -1.78
C PRO A 230 -28.33 -9.15 -3.23
N GLY A 231 -27.15 -9.47 -3.76
CA GLY A 231 -26.98 -9.93 -5.14
C GLY A 231 -25.58 -10.46 -5.41
N GLU A 232 -25.38 -11.08 -6.58
CA GLU A 232 -24.05 -11.54 -6.99
C GLU A 232 -23.15 -10.38 -7.42
N LEU A 233 -21.86 -10.49 -7.13
CA LEU A 233 -20.87 -9.52 -7.58
C LEU A 233 -20.83 -9.51 -9.13
N PRO A 234 -20.99 -8.35 -9.79
CA PRO A 234 -20.94 -8.28 -11.24
C PRO A 234 -19.53 -8.63 -11.76
N HIS A 235 -19.45 -8.83 -13.07
CA HIS A 235 -18.17 -9.02 -13.74
C HIS A 235 -17.27 -7.80 -13.53
N MET A 236 -16.05 -8.04 -13.05
CA MET A 236 -15.12 -7.01 -12.61
C MET A 236 -14.07 -6.70 -13.68
N TYR A 237 -13.81 -5.40 -13.86
CA TYR A 237 -12.71 -4.90 -14.69
C TYR A 237 -11.68 -4.19 -13.82
N MET A 238 -10.42 -4.60 -13.91
CA MET A 238 -9.28 -3.90 -13.33
C MET A 238 -8.59 -3.09 -14.41
N ILE A 239 -8.50 -1.77 -14.25
CA ILE A 239 -7.79 -0.87 -15.16
C ILE A 239 -6.52 -0.40 -14.45
N GLY A 240 -5.34 -0.65 -15.03
CA GLY A 240 -4.07 -0.33 -14.41
C GLY A 240 -2.92 -0.23 -15.41
N ASP A 241 -1.78 0.28 -14.96
CA ASP A 241 -0.63 0.62 -15.79
C ASP A 241 0.59 -0.27 -15.53
N ASN A 242 0.54 -1.13 -14.51
CA ASN A 242 1.65 -1.99 -14.12
C ASN A 242 1.35 -3.48 -14.36
N PRO A 243 2.02 -4.14 -15.33
CA PRO A 243 1.83 -5.56 -15.64
C PRO A 243 2.07 -6.48 -14.44
N GLU A 244 3.10 -6.22 -13.63
CA GLU A 244 3.48 -7.06 -12.48
C GLU A 244 2.54 -6.91 -11.28
N SER A 245 1.66 -5.90 -11.29
CA SER A 245 0.84 -5.52 -10.14
C SER A 245 -0.65 -5.59 -10.49
N ASP A 246 -1.13 -4.70 -11.37
CA ASP A 246 -2.53 -4.62 -11.76
C ASP A 246 -2.97 -5.83 -12.57
N ILE A 247 -2.19 -6.15 -13.61
CA ILE A 247 -2.59 -7.16 -14.60
C ILE A 247 -2.41 -8.56 -14.02
N ALA A 248 -1.25 -8.83 -13.43
CA ALA A 248 -0.99 -10.09 -12.73
C ALA A 248 -2.05 -10.38 -11.65
N GLY A 249 -2.37 -9.38 -10.82
CA GLY A 249 -3.33 -9.55 -9.73
C GLY A 249 -4.76 -9.77 -10.23
N ALA A 250 -5.22 -8.99 -11.21
CA ALA A 250 -6.55 -9.15 -11.78
C ALA A 250 -6.73 -10.50 -12.46
N ASN A 251 -5.73 -10.95 -13.23
CA ASN A 251 -5.75 -12.26 -13.88
C ASN A 251 -5.85 -13.39 -12.84
N ALA A 252 -5.05 -13.32 -11.78
CA ALA A 252 -5.08 -14.31 -10.69
C ALA A 252 -6.42 -14.31 -9.92
N ALA A 253 -7.07 -13.15 -9.80
CA ALA A 253 -8.38 -13.00 -9.17
C ALA A 253 -9.57 -13.38 -10.08
N GLY A 254 -9.31 -13.72 -11.35
CA GLY A 254 -10.33 -14.01 -12.37
C GLY A 254 -11.10 -12.77 -12.83
N TRP A 255 -10.52 -11.57 -12.69
CA TRP A 255 -11.08 -10.32 -13.17
C TRP A 255 -10.56 -10.00 -14.57
N SER A 256 -11.35 -9.29 -15.38
CA SER A 256 -10.87 -8.80 -16.68
C SER A 256 -9.89 -7.65 -16.47
N SER A 257 -8.69 -7.77 -17.03
CA SER A 257 -7.61 -6.79 -16.88
C SER A 257 -7.47 -5.90 -18.11
N ILE A 258 -7.36 -4.59 -17.91
CA ILE A 258 -7.13 -3.60 -18.98
C ILE A 258 -5.86 -2.82 -18.67
N LEU A 259 -4.83 -3.00 -19.50
CA LEU A 259 -3.54 -2.32 -19.36
C LEU A 259 -3.55 -0.99 -20.10
N VAL A 260 -3.31 0.11 -19.39
CA VAL A 260 -3.23 1.46 -19.97
C VAL A 260 -1.78 1.89 -20.22
N HIS A 261 -1.56 2.69 -21.26
CA HIS A 261 -0.22 3.14 -21.69
C HIS A 261 0.21 4.48 -21.09
N THR A 262 -0.51 4.98 -20.09
CA THR A 262 -0.26 6.30 -19.47
C THR A 262 0.63 6.25 -18.23
N GLY A 263 1.30 5.12 -17.95
CA GLY A 263 1.94 4.88 -16.65
C GLY A 263 3.26 4.10 -16.71
N VAL A 264 3.39 3.07 -15.85
CA VAL A 264 4.62 2.26 -15.70
C VAL A 264 4.96 1.49 -16.97
N TYR A 265 3.97 0.87 -17.61
CA TYR A 265 4.17 0.15 -18.87
C TYR A 265 4.37 1.11 -20.05
N ASP A 266 5.44 0.87 -20.80
CA ASP A 266 5.75 1.55 -22.04
C ASP A 266 5.69 0.53 -23.20
N PRO A 267 4.70 0.62 -24.10
CA PRO A 267 4.53 -0.34 -25.19
C PRO A 267 5.70 -0.31 -26.20
N THR A 268 6.56 0.71 -26.17
CA THR A 268 7.76 0.79 -27.02
C THR A 268 8.91 -0.09 -26.52
N THR A 269 8.83 -0.58 -25.29
CA THR A 269 9.90 -1.38 -24.65
C THR A 269 9.73 -2.88 -24.83
N GLY A 270 8.61 -3.33 -25.39
CA GLY A 270 8.29 -4.73 -25.62
C GLY A 270 6.88 -5.10 -25.13
N PRO A 271 6.48 -6.37 -25.29
CA PRO A 271 5.18 -6.84 -24.79
C PRO A 271 5.12 -6.81 -23.25
N PRO A 272 3.92 -6.74 -22.65
CA PRO A 272 3.79 -6.77 -21.21
C PRO A 272 4.17 -8.16 -20.66
N THR A 273 4.75 -8.20 -19.46
CA THR A 273 5.15 -9.45 -18.81
C THR A 273 3.95 -10.32 -18.39
N HIS A 274 2.77 -9.72 -18.26
CA HIS A 274 1.49 -10.40 -18.03
C HIS A 274 0.49 -9.96 -19.09
N ILE A 275 -0.18 -10.93 -19.74
CA ILE A 275 -1.11 -10.66 -20.85
C ILE A 275 -2.41 -10.08 -20.28
N PRO A 276 -2.81 -8.85 -20.66
CA PRO A 276 -4.08 -8.29 -20.23
C PRO A 276 -5.24 -8.82 -21.09
N SER A 277 -6.47 -8.70 -20.59
CA SER A 277 -7.67 -8.93 -21.42
C SER A 277 -7.79 -7.91 -22.56
N ARG A 278 -7.25 -6.70 -22.36
CA ARG A 278 -7.19 -5.62 -23.34
C ARG A 278 -6.06 -4.64 -23.03
N GLU A 279 -5.44 -4.10 -24.06
CA GLU A 279 -4.64 -2.88 -23.96
C GLU A 279 -5.45 -1.67 -24.42
N ALA A 280 -5.24 -0.53 -23.76
CA ALA A 280 -5.90 0.73 -24.07
C ALA A 280 -4.89 1.88 -23.98
N ARG A 281 -5.06 2.92 -24.80
CA ARG A 281 -4.13 4.05 -24.77
C ARG A 281 -4.20 4.81 -23.44
N ASP A 282 -5.41 4.94 -22.90
CA ASP A 282 -5.69 5.64 -21.64
C ASP A 282 -6.91 5.05 -20.93
N VAL A 283 -7.22 5.61 -19.75
CA VAL A 283 -8.37 5.18 -18.92
C VAL A 283 -9.72 5.47 -19.57
N GLU A 284 -9.83 6.48 -20.44
CA GLU A 284 -11.07 6.81 -21.13
C GLU A 284 -11.43 5.70 -22.12
N GLU A 285 -10.45 5.29 -22.94
CA GLU A 285 -10.60 4.16 -23.87
C GLU A 285 -10.89 2.85 -23.12
N ALA A 286 -10.20 2.61 -22.00
CA ALA A 286 -10.41 1.42 -21.17
C ALA A 286 -11.86 1.31 -20.66
N VAL A 287 -12.41 2.42 -20.13
CA VAL A 287 -13.79 2.46 -19.63
C VAL A 287 -14.79 2.27 -20.76
N LEU A 288 -14.62 2.95 -21.90
CA LEU A 288 -15.52 2.81 -23.05
C LEU A 288 -15.57 1.37 -23.56
N TRP A 289 -14.42 0.71 -23.65
CA TRP A 289 -14.36 -0.68 -24.07
C TRP A 289 -15.03 -1.63 -23.07
N ALA A 290 -14.81 -1.44 -21.77
CA ALA A 290 -15.46 -2.25 -20.74
C ALA A 290 -17.00 -2.13 -20.78
N LEU A 291 -17.50 -0.92 -21.04
CA LEU A 291 -18.92 -0.64 -21.20
C LEU A 291 -19.50 -1.31 -22.45
N ASP A 292 -18.88 -1.12 -23.62
CA ASP A 292 -19.34 -1.74 -24.87
C ASP A 292 -19.36 -3.27 -24.76
N ARG A 293 -18.32 -3.86 -24.17
CA ARG A 293 -18.28 -5.31 -23.93
C ARG A 293 -19.40 -5.79 -23.02
N THR A 294 -19.64 -5.08 -21.91
CA THR A 294 -20.69 -5.43 -20.95
C THR A 294 -22.08 -5.35 -21.59
N LEU A 295 -22.29 -4.36 -22.47
CA LEU A 295 -23.56 -4.19 -23.20
C LEU A 295 -23.80 -5.31 -24.20
N ARG A 296 -22.79 -5.70 -24.98
CA ARG A 296 -22.91 -6.80 -25.94
C ARG A 296 -23.10 -8.16 -25.29
N SER A 297 -22.71 -8.31 -24.02
CA SER A 297 -22.90 -9.54 -23.25
C SER A 297 -24.25 -9.64 -22.53
N ARG A 298 -25.08 -8.58 -22.55
CA ARG A 298 -26.46 -8.67 -22.04
C ARG A 298 -27.34 -9.40 -23.07
N PRO A 299 -28.09 -10.44 -22.67
CA PRO A 299 -29.02 -11.14 -23.56
C PRO A 299 -30.16 -10.23 -24.04
#